data_AF-A0A1Z4V9J5-F1
#
_entry.id   AF-A0A1Z4V9J5-F1
#
_cell.length_a   1.000
_cell.length_b   1.000
_cell.length_c   1.000
_cell.angle_alpha   90.00
_cell.angle_beta   90.00
_cell.angle_gamma   90.00
#
_symmetry.space_group_name_H-M   'P 1'
#
loop_
_entity.id
_entity.type
_entity.pdbx_description
1 polymer ?
#
loop_
_entity_poly.entity_id
_entity_poly.type
_entity_poly.pdbx_seq_one_letter_code
_entity_poly.pdbx_strand_id
1 'polypeptide(L)'
;MMLGKIVWFGGFNNQKNKVNNFGFIAPLGEENTGDIRVDRDDVPLDIQEIIEGDKGRGVYVQFDIDARRNRVINLKVPTFIGVVKKSEFWGKWQITYNDNCKIYFRRRTQYESESLVAFSIKETKDREAMEMAEIFGEDEEIKYKLAPFLLRTINDVREVDNDERIVEKYANSNIFPLFKKFILEYLLSLPLEIAETFVINKLKDLDENQQDFIIKEIAEKLPNLLIISATLRSYLKFDSSSPNSYIEFINRHINLVEEHLRKELIDELIKKVEQAEENALNIYWQEVQYLQDNLAYKNFLWHIAPAERKIPIIAEYTPSIAKDVAEKVVLEHLNQFNQQEQDKLINELIRNAPKVILASSKLRSYLKFTVQLTEYYFKFQRTDNNYDIFINKYQKC
;
A
#
# COMPACT_ATOMS: atom_id res chain seq x y z
N MET A 1 -12.20 -14.38 38.31
CA MET A 1 -10.95 -13.96 37.65
C MET A 1 -10.32 -12.80 38.42
N MET A 2 -9.12 -13.03 38.94
CA MET A 2 -8.30 -12.08 39.70
C MET A 2 -7.02 -11.77 38.93
N LEU A 3 -6.40 -10.64 39.26
CA LEU A 3 -5.06 -10.25 38.79
C LEU A 3 -4.06 -10.43 39.92
N GLY A 4 -2.85 -10.86 39.60
CA GLY A 4 -1.77 -10.99 40.56
C GLY A 4 -0.40 -10.88 39.92
N LYS A 5 0.64 -10.99 40.75
CA LYS A 5 2.04 -11.08 40.33
C LYS A 5 2.70 -12.34 40.90
N ILE A 6 3.52 -13.01 40.10
CA ILE A 6 4.30 -14.16 40.56
C ILE A 6 5.34 -13.70 41.59
N VAL A 7 5.28 -14.25 42.80
CA VAL A 7 6.30 -14.03 43.84
C VAL A 7 7.51 -14.92 43.56
N TRP A 8 7.25 -16.23 43.37
CA TRP A 8 8.18 -17.22 42.85
C TRP A 8 7.39 -18.46 42.40
N PHE A 9 7.93 -19.25 41.47
CA PHE A 9 7.32 -20.51 41.05
C PHE A 9 8.39 -21.54 40.66
N GLY A 10 8.33 -22.73 41.24
CA GLY A 10 9.18 -23.86 40.84
C GLY A 10 10.69 -23.66 41.01
N GLY A 11 11.47 -24.23 40.10
CA GLY A 11 12.94 -24.21 40.18
C GLY A 11 13.53 -25.27 41.10
N PHE A 12 14.84 -25.46 40.99
CA PHE A 12 15.57 -26.50 41.71
C PHE A 12 15.98 -26.02 43.10
N ASN A 13 15.53 -26.75 44.13
CA ASN A 13 15.94 -26.51 45.50
C ASN A 13 17.27 -27.22 45.78
N ASN A 14 18.37 -26.46 45.73
CA ASN A 14 19.72 -26.98 46.02
C ASN A 14 19.83 -27.61 47.42
N GLN A 15 19.09 -27.12 48.41
CA GLN A 15 19.14 -27.64 49.79
C GLN A 15 18.43 -28.99 49.91
N LYS A 16 17.35 -29.20 49.16
CA LYS A 16 16.54 -30.42 49.20
C LYS A 16 16.85 -31.39 48.05
N ASN A 17 17.74 -31.01 47.13
CA ASN A 17 18.08 -31.73 45.89
C ASN A 17 16.83 -32.16 45.09
N LYS A 18 15.82 -31.28 45.02
CA LYS A 18 14.51 -31.55 44.42
C LYS A 18 13.95 -30.33 43.70
N VAL A 19 13.19 -30.56 42.64
CA VAL A 19 12.40 -29.50 41.98
C VAL A 19 11.21 -29.13 42.87
N ASN A 20 10.99 -27.83 43.07
CA ASN A 20 9.77 -27.37 43.71
C ASN A 20 8.61 -27.50 42.72
N ASN A 21 7.53 -28.15 43.13
CA ASN A 21 6.33 -28.32 42.31
C ASN A 21 5.22 -27.34 42.70
N PHE A 22 5.58 -26.15 43.19
CA PHE A 22 4.64 -25.13 43.62
C PHE A 22 5.29 -23.74 43.56
N GLY A 23 4.46 -22.71 43.76
CA GLY A 23 4.85 -21.31 43.85
C GLY A 23 3.81 -20.48 44.58
N PHE A 24 3.97 -19.16 44.50
CA PHE A 24 3.06 -18.20 45.11
C PHE A 24 2.77 -17.01 44.21
N ILE A 25 1.54 -16.52 44.28
CA ILE A 25 1.04 -15.35 43.57
C ILE A 25 0.55 -14.35 44.60
N ALA A 26 1.00 -13.09 44.48
CA ALA A 26 0.48 -11.98 45.26
C ALA A 26 -0.68 -11.33 44.48
N PRO A 27 -1.93 -11.36 44.98
CA PRO A 27 -3.06 -10.70 44.32
C PRO A 27 -2.91 -9.18 44.25
N LEU A 28 -3.53 -8.56 43.26
CA LEU A 28 -3.55 -7.12 43.07
C LEU A 28 -4.96 -6.58 43.38
N GLY A 29 -5.04 -5.50 44.18
CA GLY A 29 -6.28 -4.76 44.40
C GLY A 29 -7.06 -5.11 45.67
N GLU A 30 -6.59 -6.02 46.51
CA GLU A 30 -7.20 -6.31 47.82
C GLU A 30 -6.18 -6.07 48.95
N GLU A 31 -6.54 -5.22 49.91
CA GLU A 31 -5.76 -5.06 51.14
C GLU A 31 -5.84 -6.37 51.94
N ASN A 32 -4.70 -6.97 52.25
CA ASN A 32 -4.52 -8.13 53.13
C ASN A 32 -4.92 -9.53 52.60
N THR A 33 -4.83 -9.80 51.30
CA THR A 33 -4.73 -11.20 50.85
C THR A 33 -3.28 -11.66 50.91
N GLY A 34 -2.96 -12.59 51.82
CA GLY A 34 -1.65 -13.25 51.81
C GLY A 34 -1.36 -13.96 50.49
N ASP A 35 -0.09 -14.28 50.25
CA ASP A 35 0.37 -14.99 49.06
C ASP A 35 -0.45 -16.28 48.80
N ILE A 36 -1.00 -16.41 47.60
CA ILE A 36 -1.81 -17.57 47.21
C ILE A 36 -0.91 -18.65 46.63
N ARG A 37 -1.01 -19.87 47.17
CA ARG A 37 -0.28 -21.04 46.67
C ARG A 37 -0.80 -21.47 45.29
N VAL A 38 0.13 -21.75 44.39
CA VAL A 38 -0.12 -22.38 43.09
C VAL A 38 0.69 -23.68 43.00
N ASP A 39 0.03 -24.80 42.67
CA ASP A 39 0.72 -26.08 42.45
C ASP A 39 1.04 -26.25 40.96
N ARG A 40 2.15 -26.93 40.65
CA ARG A 40 2.66 -27.09 39.29
C ARG A 40 1.65 -27.78 38.36
N ASP A 41 0.92 -28.75 38.89
CA ASP A 41 -0.06 -29.55 38.14
C ASP A 41 -1.27 -28.71 37.69
N ASP A 42 -1.51 -27.55 38.32
CA ASP A 42 -2.59 -26.62 37.95
C ASP A 42 -2.12 -25.52 36.96
N VAL A 43 -0.85 -25.56 36.51
CA VAL A 43 -0.26 -24.59 35.58
C VAL A 43 0.03 -25.24 34.22
N PRO A 44 -0.50 -24.70 33.11
CA PRO A 44 -0.14 -25.14 31.75
C PRO A 44 1.37 -25.10 31.47
N LEU A 45 1.90 -26.06 30.70
CA LEU A 45 3.34 -26.20 30.45
C LEU A 45 3.98 -24.95 29.82
N ASP A 46 3.31 -24.35 28.84
CA ASP A 46 3.71 -23.10 28.20
C ASP A 46 3.82 -21.93 29.19
N ILE A 47 2.95 -21.90 30.19
CA ILE A 47 3.03 -20.91 31.28
C ILE A 47 4.15 -21.25 32.26
N GLN A 48 4.37 -22.53 32.58
CA GLN A 48 5.51 -22.94 33.41
C GLN A 48 6.84 -22.46 32.79
N GLU A 49 7.00 -22.59 31.47
CA GLU A 49 8.17 -22.11 30.74
C GLU A 49 8.37 -20.59 30.84
N ILE A 50 7.30 -19.82 31.07
CA ILE A 50 7.37 -18.37 31.27
C ILE A 50 7.76 -18.03 32.71
N ILE A 51 7.14 -18.68 33.70
CA ILE A 51 7.20 -18.23 35.10
C ILE A 51 8.20 -18.99 35.99
N GLU A 52 8.83 -20.05 35.50
CA GLU A 52 9.69 -20.93 36.33
C GLU A 52 11.00 -20.29 36.82
N GLY A 53 11.22 -20.32 38.13
CA GLY A 53 12.38 -19.76 38.81
C GLY A 53 12.36 -18.23 38.86
N ASP A 54 13.55 -17.64 38.98
CA ASP A 54 13.70 -16.18 39.12
C ASP A 54 13.24 -15.39 37.88
N LYS A 55 13.17 -16.03 36.71
CA LYS A 55 12.78 -15.38 35.45
C LYS A 55 11.33 -14.88 35.48
N GLY A 56 10.45 -15.61 36.17
CA GLY A 56 9.02 -15.35 36.26
C GLY A 56 8.62 -14.39 37.37
N ARG A 57 9.54 -14.09 38.29
CA ARG A 57 9.26 -13.21 39.41
C ARG A 57 8.80 -11.83 38.91
N GLY A 58 7.69 -11.37 39.47
CA GLY A 58 7.05 -10.09 39.13
C GLY A 58 6.20 -10.13 37.85
N VAL A 59 6.15 -11.24 37.12
CA VAL A 59 5.26 -11.36 35.93
C VAL A 59 3.79 -11.26 36.39
N TYR A 60 3.02 -10.42 35.71
CA TYR A 60 1.59 -10.29 35.95
C TYR A 60 0.84 -11.50 35.38
N VAL A 61 -0.15 -11.97 36.12
CA VAL A 61 -0.97 -13.15 35.78
C VAL A 61 -2.44 -12.93 36.08
N GLN A 62 -3.30 -13.60 35.32
CA GLN A 62 -4.73 -13.74 35.56
C GLN A 62 -5.01 -15.16 36.05
N PHE A 63 -5.89 -15.29 37.04
CA PHE A 63 -6.23 -16.61 37.58
C PHE A 63 -7.60 -16.63 38.26
N ASP A 64 -8.10 -17.82 38.56
CA ASP A 64 -9.23 -18.02 39.45
C ASP A 64 -8.77 -18.76 40.72
N ILE A 65 -9.54 -18.59 41.79
CA ILE A 65 -9.34 -19.35 43.04
C ILE A 65 -10.43 -20.42 43.12
N ASP A 66 -10.02 -21.68 43.23
CA ASP A 66 -10.93 -22.76 43.61
C ASP A 66 -11.31 -22.61 45.08
N ALA A 67 -12.52 -22.11 45.34
CA ALA A 67 -13.05 -21.87 46.68
C ALA A 67 -13.07 -23.12 47.58
N ARG A 68 -13.06 -24.35 47.02
CA ARG A 68 -13.08 -25.59 47.81
C ARG A 68 -11.70 -26.01 48.28
N ARG A 69 -10.66 -25.69 47.49
CA ARG A 69 -9.27 -26.13 47.72
C ARG A 69 -8.33 -24.98 48.09
N ASN A 70 -8.81 -23.73 48.01
CA ASN A 70 -8.05 -22.50 48.21
C ASN A 70 -6.74 -22.50 47.40
N ARG A 71 -6.84 -22.83 46.11
CA ARG A 71 -5.71 -22.94 45.18
C ARG A 71 -6.00 -22.22 43.87
N VAL A 72 -4.92 -21.81 43.20
CA VAL A 72 -4.95 -21.20 41.88
C VAL A 72 -5.37 -22.22 40.82
N ILE A 73 -6.32 -21.84 39.96
CA ILE A 73 -6.70 -22.57 38.75
C ILE A 73 -6.82 -21.60 37.57
N ASN A 74 -6.84 -22.11 36.35
CA ASN A 74 -6.96 -21.32 35.11
C ASN A 74 -5.93 -20.19 35.02
N LEU A 75 -4.69 -20.44 35.47
CA LEU A 75 -3.62 -19.46 35.41
C LEU A 75 -3.34 -19.09 33.95
N LYS A 76 -3.29 -17.79 33.66
CA LYS A 76 -2.97 -17.21 32.36
C LYS A 76 -1.96 -16.09 32.52
N VAL A 77 -1.08 -15.96 31.55
CA VAL A 77 -0.18 -14.81 31.46
C VAL A 77 -0.76 -13.84 30.42
N PRO A 78 -1.22 -12.64 30.82
CA PRO A 78 -1.66 -11.62 29.88
C PRO A 78 -0.55 -11.33 28.85
N THR A 79 -0.91 -11.53 27.58
CA THR A 79 -0.01 -11.31 26.46
C THR A 79 -0.50 -10.12 25.66
N PHE A 80 0.43 -9.22 25.36
CA PHE A 80 0.23 -8.02 24.58
C PHE A 80 1.10 -8.11 23.32
N ILE A 81 0.61 -7.52 22.24
CA ILE A 81 1.39 -7.33 21.02
C ILE A 81 1.80 -5.87 20.96
N GLY A 82 3.09 -5.64 20.72
CA GLY A 82 3.64 -4.32 20.58
C GLY A 82 4.72 -4.24 19.51
N VAL A 83 5.09 -3.02 19.20
CA VAL A 83 6.16 -2.69 18.25
C VAL A 83 7.36 -2.20 19.02
N VAL A 84 8.53 -2.79 18.74
CA VAL A 84 9.81 -2.32 19.30
C VAL A 84 10.41 -1.21 18.43
N LYS A 85 10.84 -0.13 19.06
CA LYS A 85 11.65 0.92 18.43
C LYS A 85 12.82 1.27 19.34
N LYS A 86 13.99 1.54 18.75
CA LYS A 86 15.12 2.04 19.51
C LYS A 86 14.92 3.54 19.77
N SER A 87 14.99 3.95 21.03
CA SER A 87 14.99 5.36 21.39
C SER A 87 16.29 6.00 20.91
N GLU A 88 16.19 7.03 20.10
CA GLU A 88 17.33 7.78 19.56
C GLU A 88 18.14 8.47 20.67
N PHE A 89 17.46 9.01 21.68
CA PHE A 89 18.10 9.78 22.76
C PHE A 89 18.86 8.96 23.81
N TRP A 90 18.38 7.75 24.16
CA TRP A 90 18.87 7.03 25.34
C TRP A 90 19.49 5.67 25.01
N GLY A 91 19.45 5.25 23.73
CA GLY A 91 19.84 3.90 23.30
C GLY A 91 19.01 2.77 23.91
N LYS A 92 17.97 3.10 24.71
CA LYS A 92 17.02 2.16 25.32
C LYS A 92 16.02 1.71 24.25
N TRP A 93 15.57 0.46 24.36
CA TRP A 93 14.46 -0.03 23.54
C TRP A 93 13.14 0.44 24.15
N GLN A 94 12.15 0.66 23.30
CA GLN A 94 10.79 1.02 23.69
C GLN A 94 9.82 0.05 23.01
N ILE A 95 8.85 -0.48 23.76
CA ILE A 95 7.68 -1.17 23.20
C ILE A 95 6.49 -0.23 23.26
N THR A 96 5.79 -0.09 22.13
CA THR A 96 4.50 0.59 22.04
C THR A 96 3.43 -0.45 21.69
N TYR A 97 2.38 -0.59 22.51
CA TYR A 97 1.46 -1.75 22.44
C TYR A 97 -0.03 -1.41 22.65
N ASN A 98 -0.32 -0.14 22.92
CA ASN A 98 -1.64 0.51 22.91
C ASN A 98 -1.39 1.99 22.61
N ASP A 99 -2.40 2.70 22.08
CA ASP A 99 -2.27 4.07 21.55
C ASP A 99 -1.57 5.07 22.49
N ASN A 100 -1.58 4.85 23.81
CA ASN A 100 -0.94 5.70 24.81
C ASN A 100 0.09 4.99 25.71
N CYS A 101 0.42 3.72 25.47
CA CYS A 101 1.28 2.95 26.37
C CYS A 101 2.65 2.68 25.76
N LYS A 102 3.70 3.15 26.46
CA LYS A 102 5.11 2.94 26.12
C LYS A 102 5.84 2.34 27.31
N ILE A 103 6.62 1.29 27.07
CA ILE A 103 7.49 0.71 28.11
C ILE A 103 8.93 0.71 27.60
N TYR A 104 9.82 1.32 28.37
CA TYR A 104 11.25 1.35 28.08
C TYR A 104 11.96 0.18 28.73
N PHE A 105 12.90 -0.42 28.01
CA PHE A 105 13.68 -1.54 28.51
C PHE A 105 15.09 -1.57 27.92
N ARG A 106 15.99 -2.22 28.65
CA ARG A 106 17.34 -2.55 28.17
C ARG A 106 17.35 -4.02 27.82
N ARG A 107 17.83 -4.37 26.63
CA ARG A 107 18.06 -5.76 26.24
C ARG A 107 19.37 -5.86 25.45
N ARG A 108 20.08 -6.97 25.64
CA ARG A 108 21.31 -7.31 24.91
C ARG A 108 21.01 -7.75 23.47
N THR A 109 19.83 -8.32 23.24
CA THR A 109 19.33 -8.70 21.93
C THR A 109 19.09 -7.44 21.09
N GLN A 110 19.65 -7.40 19.88
CA GLN A 110 19.33 -6.38 18.89
C GLN A 110 17.99 -6.73 18.23
N TYR A 111 17.12 -5.74 18.11
CA TYR A 111 15.92 -5.84 17.29
C TYR A 111 16.10 -5.03 16.02
N GLU A 112 15.37 -5.40 14.99
CA GLU A 112 15.13 -4.47 13.90
C GLU A 112 14.13 -3.40 14.40
N SER A 113 14.27 -2.18 13.89
CA SER A 113 13.28 -1.15 14.22
C SER A 113 11.93 -1.58 13.65
N GLU A 114 10.88 -1.39 14.45
CA GLU A 114 9.50 -1.74 14.13
C GLU A 114 9.17 -3.24 14.10
N SER A 115 10.01 -4.12 14.66
CA SER A 115 9.63 -5.53 14.83
C SER A 115 8.40 -5.67 15.73
N LEU A 116 7.54 -6.65 15.41
CA LEU A 116 6.42 -7.04 16.26
C LEU A 116 6.89 -8.03 17.33
N VAL A 117 6.40 -7.85 18.55
CA VAL A 117 6.72 -8.72 19.68
C VAL A 117 5.48 -9.05 20.48
N ALA A 118 5.38 -10.32 20.88
CA ALA A 118 4.47 -10.76 21.94
C ALA A 118 5.20 -10.65 23.27
N PHE A 119 4.57 -9.99 24.25
CA PHE A 119 5.18 -9.77 25.54
C PHE A 119 4.16 -9.70 26.66
N SER A 120 4.63 -9.93 27.87
CA SER A 120 3.86 -9.73 29.10
C SER A 120 4.49 -8.62 29.91
N ILE A 121 3.78 -8.09 30.88
CA ILE A 121 4.32 -7.08 31.77
C ILE A 121 4.88 -7.79 33.00
N LYS A 122 6.00 -7.29 33.51
CA LYS A 122 6.54 -7.69 34.81
C LYS A 122 6.97 -6.49 35.64
N GLU A 123 6.83 -6.62 36.95
CA GLU A 123 7.38 -5.70 37.92
C GLU A 123 8.85 -6.06 38.20
N THR A 124 9.74 -5.08 38.09
CA THR A 124 11.18 -5.26 38.32
C THR A 124 11.72 -4.17 39.23
N LYS A 125 12.74 -4.48 40.03
CA LYS A 125 13.42 -3.47 40.84
C LYS A 125 14.04 -2.39 39.95
N ASP A 126 13.77 -1.14 40.27
CA ASP A 126 14.32 0.00 39.55
C ASP A 126 15.72 0.35 40.08
N ARG A 127 16.72 -0.39 39.61
CA ARG A 127 18.12 -0.20 40.03
C ARG A 127 18.62 1.23 39.83
N GLU A 128 18.20 1.90 38.74
CA GLU A 128 18.62 3.29 38.47
C GLU A 128 18.06 4.23 39.55
N ALA A 129 16.79 4.05 39.94
CA ALA A 129 16.18 4.86 40.99
C ALA A 129 16.72 4.53 42.39
N MET A 130 17.11 3.28 42.64
CA MET A 130 17.76 2.86 43.88
C MET A 130 19.18 3.44 43.99
N GLU A 131 19.99 3.36 42.94
CA GLU A 131 21.34 3.95 42.89
C GLU A 131 21.29 5.47 43.10
N MET A 132 20.28 6.15 42.55
CA MET A 132 20.10 7.59 42.76
C MET A 132 19.65 7.92 44.19
N ALA A 133 18.74 7.14 44.79
CA ALA A 133 18.31 7.33 46.17
C ALA A 133 19.48 7.18 47.16
N GLU A 134 20.37 6.21 46.91
CA GLU A 134 21.60 5.99 47.68
C GLU A 134 22.54 7.22 47.60
N ILE A 135 22.68 7.83 46.42
CA ILE A 135 23.49 9.05 46.22
C ILE A 135 22.90 10.26 46.96
N PHE A 136 21.57 10.40 46.99
CA PHE A 136 20.89 11.55 47.60
C PHE A 136 20.56 11.36 49.10
N GLY A 137 20.86 10.19 49.68
CA GLY A 137 20.62 9.91 51.09
C GLY A 137 19.13 9.86 51.47
N GLU A 138 18.26 9.49 50.54
CA GLU A 138 16.83 9.25 50.80
C GLU A 138 16.65 7.84 51.39
N ASP A 139 15.72 7.66 52.33
CA ASP A 139 15.36 6.33 52.84
C ASP A 139 15.01 5.39 51.68
N GLU A 140 15.67 4.22 51.63
CA GLU A 140 15.59 3.25 50.54
C GLU A 140 14.23 2.52 50.49
N GLU A 141 13.16 3.20 50.09
CA GLU A 141 12.00 2.48 49.58
C GLU A 141 12.41 1.75 48.29
N ILE A 142 12.19 0.43 48.24
CA ILE A 142 12.44 -0.36 47.03
C ILE A 142 11.51 0.15 45.93
N LYS A 143 12.06 0.94 45.02
CA LYS A 143 11.35 1.43 43.84
C LYS A 143 11.22 0.31 42.83
N TYR A 144 10.00 0.05 42.38
CA TYR A 144 9.69 -0.91 41.34
C TYR A 144 9.26 -0.18 40.06
N LYS A 145 9.57 -0.78 38.91
CA LYS A 145 9.09 -0.31 37.61
C LYS A 145 8.56 -1.46 36.77
N LEU A 146 7.61 -1.13 35.90
CA LEU A 146 7.11 -2.03 34.88
C LEU A 146 8.17 -2.20 33.78
N ALA A 147 8.42 -3.46 33.43
CA ALA A 147 9.29 -3.84 32.34
C ALA A 147 8.58 -4.89 31.47
N PRO A 148 8.90 -4.97 30.16
CA PRO A 148 8.36 -6.01 29.32
C PRO A 148 9.11 -7.32 29.57
N PHE A 149 8.36 -8.39 29.75
CA PHE A 149 8.81 -9.77 29.67
C PHE A 149 8.50 -10.28 28.26
N LEU A 150 9.50 -10.23 27.40
CA LEU A 150 9.36 -10.57 25.99
C LEU A 150 9.26 -12.08 25.81
N LEU A 151 8.14 -12.54 25.25
CA LEU A 151 7.85 -13.94 25.02
C LEU A 151 8.45 -14.40 23.70
N ARG A 152 8.15 -13.69 22.61
CA ARG A 152 8.66 -13.98 21.26
C ARG A 152 8.58 -12.77 20.33
N THR A 153 9.38 -12.80 19.27
CA THR A 153 9.18 -11.96 18.09
C THR A 153 8.08 -12.58 17.22
N ILE A 154 7.23 -11.75 16.63
CA ILE A 154 6.19 -12.18 15.68
C ILE A 154 6.70 -11.85 14.28
N ASN A 155 6.97 -12.87 13.48
CA ASN A 155 7.44 -12.68 12.11
C ASN A 155 6.26 -12.65 11.13
N ASP A 156 5.25 -13.47 11.39
CA ASP A 156 4.00 -13.51 10.64
C ASP A 156 2.80 -13.27 11.57
N VAL A 157 1.88 -12.40 11.16
CA VAL A 157 0.67 -12.08 11.94
C VAL A 157 -0.19 -13.32 12.16
N ARG A 158 -0.15 -14.31 11.26
CA ARG A 158 -0.84 -15.60 11.40
C ARG A 158 -0.28 -16.47 12.54
N GLU A 159 0.89 -16.14 13.10
CA GLU A 159 1.42 -16.78 14.31
C GLU A 159 0.72 -16.30 15.58
N VAL A 160 0.08 -15.14 15.51
CA VAL A 160 -0.79 -14.64 16.57
C VAL A 160 -2.05 -15.49 16.46
N ASP A 161 -2.34 -16.27 17.51
CA ASP A 161 -3.52 -17.13 17.64
C ASP A 161 -4.72 -16.48 16.93
N ASN A 162 -5.41 -17.22 16.04
CA ASN A 162 -6.39 -16.74 15.04
C ASN A 162 -7.65 -16.08 15.65
N ASP A 163 -7.57 -15.53 16.85
CA ASP A 163 -8.60 -14.71 17.46
C ASP A 163 -8.81 -13.45 16.59
N GLU A 164 -9.89 -13.47 15.81
CA GLU A 164 -10.35 -12.37 14.96
C GLU A 164 -10.38 -11.03 15.74
N ARG A 165 -10.64 -11.07 17.05
CA ARG A 165 -10.66 -9.89 17.93
C ARG A 165 -9.29 -9.24 18.04
N ILE A 166 -8.22 -10.03 17.98
CA ILE A 166 -6.84 -9.51 18.02
C ILE A 166 -6.53 -8.80 16.70
N VAL A 167 -6.87 -9.43 15.58
CA VAL A 167 -6.66 -8.85 14.24
C VAL A 167 -7.44 -7.55 14.09
N GLU A 168 -8.73 -7.56 14.43
CA GLU A 168 -9.58 -6.36 14.44
C GLU A 168 -9.01 -5.27 15.35
N LYS A 169 -8.64 -5.61 16.59
CA LYS A 169 -8.08 -4.64 17.54
C LYS A 169 -6.87 -3.92 16.97
N TYR A 170 -5.93 -4.66 16.37
CA TYR A 170 -4.68 -4.07 15.88
C TYR A 170 -4.81 -3.42 14.51
N ALA A 171 -5.76 -3.85 13.66
CA ALA A 171 -6.16 -3.10 12.47
C ALA A 171 -6.81 -1.76 12.84
N ASN A 172 -7.49 -1.67 13.99
CA ASN A 172 -8.07 -0.42 14.48
C ASN A 172 -7.08 0.50 15.23
N SER A 173 -5.87 0.04 15.51
CA SER A 173 -4.84 0.80 16.24
C SER A 173 -4.42 2.09 15.51
N ASN A 174 -4.10 3.14 16.27
CA ASN A 174 -3.53 4.39 15.73
C ASN A 174 -2.01 4.32 15.58
N ILE A 175 -1.38 3.28 16.14
CA ILE A 175 0.04 2.99 15.94
C ILE A 175 0.24 2.41 14.53
N PHE A 176 0.67 3.23 13.57
CA PHE A 176 0.83 2.82 12.16
C PHE A 176 1.62 1.51 11.98
N PRO A 177 2.75 1.26 12.67
CA PRO A 177 3.46 -0.02 12.54
C PRO A 177 2.69 -1.26 12.99
N LEU A 178 1.73 -1.13 13.91
CA LEU A 178 0.78 -2.20 14.24
C LEU A 178 -0.24 -2.32 13.12
N PHE A 179 -0.98 -1.24 12.87
CA PHE A 179 -2.03 -1.19 11.84
C PHE A 179 -1.57 -1.79 10.50
N LYS A 180 -0.42 -1.32 9.98
CA LYS A 180 0.11 -1.75 8.67
C LYS A 180 0.35 -3.27 8.58
N LYS A 181 0.59 -3.93 9.71
CA LYS A 181 0.84 -5.38 9.75
C LYS A 181 -0.45 -6.20 9.76
N PHE A 182 -1.51 -5.67 10.37
CA PHE A 182 -2.76 -6.40 10.58
C PHE A 182 -3.84 -6.04 9.55
N ILE A 183 -3.72 -4.91 8.85
CA ILE A 183 -4.78 -4.40 7.98
C ILE A 183 -5.24 -5.41 6.93
N LEU A 184 -4.32 -6.08 6.22
CA LEU A 184 -4.69 -6.94 5.10
C LEU A 184 -5.48 -8.16 5.55
N GLU A 185 -5.05 -8.81 6.63
CA GLU A 185 -5.76 -9.96 7.21
C GLU A 185 -7.15 -9.54 7.68
N TYR A 186 -7.26 -8.35 8.29
CA TYR A 186 -8.55 -7.82 8.69
C TYR A 186 -9.46 -7.56 7.50
N LEU A 187 -8.97 -6.92 6.44
CA LEU A 187 -9.76 -6.64 5.24
C LEU A 187 -10.24 -7.91 4.53
N LEU A 188 -9.43 -8.98 4.53
CA LEU A 188 -9.82 -10.29 4.00
C LEU A 188 -10.97 -10.94 4.77
N SER A 189 -11.11 -10.63 6.06
CA SER A 189 -12.20 -11.14 6.89
C SER A 189 -13.52 -10.39 6.72
N LEU A 190 -13.50 -9.23 6.05
CA LEU A 190 -14.65 -8.34 5.93
C LEU A 190 -15.37 -8.48 4.58
N PRO A 191 -16.70 -8.28 4.56
CA PRO A 191 -17.42 -7.97 3.32
C PRO A 191 -16.83 -6.74 2.62
N LEU A 192 -16.88 -6.74 1.30
CA LEU A 192 -16.15 -5.78 0.46
C LEU A 192 -16.56 -4.32 0.75
N GLU A 193 -17.84 -4.05 0.97
CA GLU A 193 -18.37 -2.72 1.25
C GLU A 193 -17.94 -2.20 2.64
N ILE A 194 -17.82 -3.10 3.61
CA ILE A 194 -17.34 -2.78 4.97
C ILE A 194 -15.83 -2.52 4.93
N ALA A 195 -15.09 -3.36 4.19
CA ALA A 195 -13.67 -3.21 3.98
C ALA A 195 -13.33 -1.87 3.30
N GLU A 196 -14.07 -1.48 2.24
CA GLU A 196 -13.93 -0.18 1.59
C GLU A 196 -14.10 0.97 2.59
N THR A 197 -15.24 0.97 3.30
CA THR A 197 -15.56 2.04 4.27
C THR A 197 -14.50 2.14 5.36
N PHE A 198 -14.01 1.00 5.84
CA PHE A 198 -12.95 0.94 6.84
C PHE A 198 -11.66 1.58 6.34
N VAL A 199 -11.19 1.20 5.15
CA VAL A 199 -9.95 1.75 4.56
C VAL A 199 -10.09 3.26 4.34
N ILE A 200 -11.18 3.71 3.72
CA ILE A 200 -11.39 5.15 3.45
C ILE A 200 -11.33 5.95 4.75
N ASN A 201 -11.96 5.47 5.82
CA ASN A 201 -11.93 6.15 7.10
C ASN A 201 -10.53 6.14 7.71
N LYS A 202 -9.82 5.01 7.65
CA LYS A 202 -8.45 4.93 8.17
C LYS A 202 -7.49 5.84 7.42
N LEU A 203 -7.57 5.93 6.09
CA LEU A 203 -6.68 6.77 5.29
C LEU A 203 -6.75 8.26 5.70
N LYS A 204 -7.90 8.75 6.18
CA LYS A 204 -8.08 10.15 6.61
C LYS A 204 -7.16 10.55 7.77
N ASP A 205 -6.81 9.59 8.62
CA ASP A 205 -5.98 9.84 9.81
C ASP A 205 -4.47 9.62 9.55
N LEU A 206 -4.11 9.18 8.34
CA LEU A 206 -2.74 8.87 7.95
C LEU A 206 -2.10 10.02 7.18
N ASP A 207 -0.77 10.16 7.31
CA ASP A 207 0.01 11.05 6.44
C ASP A 207 0.14 10.48 5.00
N GLU A 208 0.59 11.31 4.06
CA GLU A 208 0.67 10.91 2.63
C GLU A 208 1.54 9.66 2.40
N ASN A 209 2.66 9.52 3.12
CA ASN A 209 3.55 8.36 2.96
C ASN A 209 2.90 7.09 3.50
N GLN A 210 2.18 7.20 4.60
CA GLN A 210 1.42 6.11 5.19
C GLN A 210 0.24 5.71 4.29
N GLN A 211 -0.49 6.69 3.73
CA GLN A 211 -1.55 6.45 2.76
C GLN A 211 -1.02 5.71 1.52
N ASP A 212 0.08 6.20 0.94
CA ASP A 212 0.72 5.61 -0.23
C ASP A 212 1.14 4.15 0.04
N PHE A 213 1.72 3.86 1.20
CA PHE A 213 2.06 2.50 1.59
C PHE A 213 0.83 1.58 1.62
N ILE A 214 -0.26 2.01 2.26
CA ILE A 214 -1.47 1.19 2.40
C ILE A 214 -2.14 0.95 1.05
N ILE A 215 -2.23 1.99 0.20
CA ILE A 215 -2.81 1.88 -1.13
C ILE A 215 -2.00 0.93 -2.01
N LYS A 216 -0.66 0.96 -1.93
CA LYS A 216 0.20 0.01 -2.62
C LYS A 216 -0.05 -1.43 -2.20
N GLU A 217 -0.14 -1.69 -0.90
CA GLU A 217 -0.45 -3.03 -0.38
C GLU A 217 -1.83 -3.51 -0.84
N ILE A 218 -2.84 -2.63 -0.86
CA ILE A 218 -4.18 -2.95 -1.37
C ILE A 218 -4.14 -3.23 -2.88
N ALA A 219 -3.44 -2.41 -3.66
CA ALA A 219 -3.30 -2.60 -5.11
C ALA A 219 -2.69 -3.95 -5.47
N GLU A 220 -1.71 -4.39 -4.68
CA GLU A 220 -1.02 -5.66 -4.92
C GLU A 220 -1.83 -6.87 -4.47
N LYS A 221 -2.47 -6.79 -3.29
CA LYS A 221 -3.06 -7.99 -2.63
C LYS A 221 -4.58 -8.03 -2.65
N LEU A 222 -5.25 -6.89 -2.72
CA LEU A 222 -6.70 -6.76 -2.65
C LEU A 222 -7.25 -5.82 -3.75
N PRO A 223 -6.90 -6.03 -5.04
CA PRO A 223 -7.25 -5.10 -6.12
C PRO A 223 -8.77 -4.90 -6.28
N ASN A 224 -9.58 -5.86 -5.85
CA ASN A 224 -11.04 -5.76 -5.86
C ASN A 224 -11.56 -4.55 -5.07
N LEU A 225 -10.89 -4.15 -3.99
CA LEU A 225 -11.26 -2.95 -3.22
C LEU A 225 -11.08 -1.68 -4.05
N LEU A 226 -10.02 -1.60 -4.87
CA LEU A 226 -9.82 -0.48 -5.80
C LEU A 226 -10.79 -0.55 -6.98
N ILE A 227 -11.09 -1.75 -7.48
CA ILE A 227 -12.03 -1.95 -8.60
C ILE A 227 -13.41 -1.38 -8.26
N ILE A 228 -13.91 -1.60 -7.04
CA ILE A 228 -15.25 -1.14 -6.66
C ILE A 228 -15.30 0.30 -6.13
N SER A 229 -14.15 0.91 -5.82
CA SER A 229 -14.11 2.21 -5.12
C SER A 229 -13.37 3.28 -5.89
N ALA A 230 -14.12 4.20 -6.51
CA ALA A 230 -13.56 5.42 -7.10
C ALA A 230 -12.79 6.27 -6.07
N THR A 231 -13.23 6.25 -4.80
CA THR A 231 -12.54 7.00 -3.74
C THR A 231 -11.18 6.40 -3.43
N LEU A 232 -11.05 5.08 -3.31
CA LEU A 232 -9.74 4.45 -3.10
C LEU A 232 -8.82 4.64 -4.31
N ARG A 233 -9.34 4.55 -5.54
CA ARG A 233 -8.56 4.82 -6.76
C ARG A 233 -8.04 6.25 -6.84
N SER A 234 -8.72 7.22 -6.23
CA SER A 234 -8.26 8.62 -6.19
C SER A 234 -6.93 8.80 -5.45
N TYR A 235 -6.55 7.85 -4.59
CA TYR A 235 -5.26 7.83 -3.91
C TYR A 235 -4.13 7.18 -4.75
N LEU A 236 -4.45 6.53 -5.88
CA LEU A 236 -3.42 5.98 -6.77
C LEU A 236 -2.64 7.10 -7.43
N LYS A 237 -1.32 7.09 -7.26
CA LYS A 237 -0.44 8.09 -7.86
C LYS A 237 -0.37 7.93 -9.38
N PHE A 238 -0.23 9.07 -10.06
CA PHE A 238 0.08 9.12 -11.48
C PHE A 238 1.60 8.97 -11.65
N ASP A 239 2.05 7.74 -11.85
CA ASP A 239 3.47 7.39 -12.00
C ASP A 239 3.62 6.20 -12.95
N SER A 240 4.08 6.43 -14.18
CA SER A 240 4.25 5.37 -15.18
C SER A 240 5.33 4.35 -14.80
N SER A 241 6.21 4.66 -13.86
CA SER A 241 7.29 3.75 -13.42
C SER A 241 6.87 2.83 -12.27
N SER A 242 5.76 3.12 -11.60
CA SER A 242 5.32 2.35 -10.43
C SER A 242 4.33 1.24 -10.83
N PRO A 243 4.56 -0.02 -10.40
CA PRO A 243 3.65 -1.13 -10.67
C PRO A 243 2.30 -1.02 -9.94
N ASN A 244 2.16 -0.04 -9.04
CA ASN A 244 0.99 0.23 -8.23
C ASN A 244 0.38 1.61 -8.55
N SER A 245 0.65 2.13 -9.74
CA SER A 245 0.12 3.42 -10.20
C SER A 245 -1.29 3.31 -10.75
N TYR A 246 -1.92 4.46 -10.95
CA TYR A 246 -3.23 4.54 -11.61
C TYR A 246 -3.19 3.99 -13.05
N ILE A 247 -2.15 4.31 -13.81
CA ILE A 247 -1.99 3.84 -15.20
C ILE A 247 -1.95 2.31 -15.23
N GLU A 248 -1.09 1.73 -14.39
CA GLU A 248 -0.91 0.28 -14.36
C GLU A 248 -2.17 -0.44 -13.86
N PHE A 249 -2.86 0.14 -12.87
CA PHE A 249 -4.16 -0.34 -12.43
C PHE A 249 -5.18 -0.38 -13.58
N ILE A 250 -5.30 0.69 -14.36
CA ILE A 250 -6.22 0.75 -15.51
C ILE A 250 -5.86 -0.32 -16.54
N ASN A 251 -4.58 -0.42 -16.93
CA ASN A 251 -4.13 -1.40 -17.92
C ASN A 251 -4.42 -2.84 -17.49
N ARG A 252 -4.26 -3.16 -16.21
CA ARG A 252 -4.53 -4.51 -15.68
C ARG A 252 -6.01 -4.85 -15.63
N HIS A 253 -6.88 -3.89 -15.31
CA HIS A 253 -8.24 -4.22 -14.86
C HIS A 253 -9.37 -3.76 -15.77
N ILE A 254 -9.19 -2.70 -16.59
CA ILE A 254 -10.31 -2.08 -17.34
C ILE A 254 -11.06 -3.05 -18.26
N ASN A 255 -10.35 -4.05 -18.81
CA ASN A 255 -10.92 -5.06 -19.71
C ASN A 255 -11.36 -6.35 -19.01
N LEU A 256 -11.08 -6.50 -17.71
CA LEU A 256 -11.35 -7.73 -16.94
C LEU A 256 -12.59 -7.62 -16.04
N VAL A 257 -13.06 -6.40 -15.77
CA VAL A 257 -14.19 -6.15 -14.87
C VAL A 257 -15.53 -6.20 -15.58
N GLU A 258 -16.61 -6.33 -14.80
CA GLU A 258 -17.98 -6.30 -15.31
C GLU A 258 -18.32 -4.99 -16.04
N GLU A 259 -19.32 -5.04 -16.92
CA GLU A 259 -19.65 -3.93 -17.82
C GLU A 259 -19.91 -2.61 -17.09
N HIS A 260 -20.62 -2.66 -15.96
CA HIS A 260 -20.92 -1.45 -15.18
C HIS A 260 -19.66 -0.81 -14.59
N LEU A 261 -18.76 -1.60 -13.99
CA LEU A 261 -17.47 -1.13 -13.45
C LEU A 261 -16.53 -0.67 -14.56
N ARG A 262 -16.50 -1.40 -15.68
CA ARG A 262 -15.70 -1.03 -16.85
C ARG A 262 -16.11 0.35 -17.34
N LYS A 263 -17.41 0.62 -17.45
CA LYS A 263 -17.91 1.93 -17.85
C LYS A 263 -17.45 3.03 -16.89
N GLU A 264 -17.54 2.79 -15.58
CA GLU A 264 -17.05 3.72 -14.56
C GLU A 264 -15.55 4.01 -14.71
N LEU A 265 -14.73 2.97 -14.92
CA LEU A 265 -13.28 3.12 -15.14
C LEU A 265 -12.96 3.89 -16.42
N ILE A 266 -13.72 3.67 -17.49
CA ILE A 266 -13.57 4.41 -18.76
C ILE A 266 -13.92 5.88 -18.55
N ASP A 267 -15.06 6.17 -17.92
CA ASP A 267 -15.51 7.54 -17.65
C ASP A 267 -14.51 8.29 -16.75
N GLU A 268 -13.97 7.60 -15.74
CA GLU A 268 -12.92 8.13 -14.86
C GLU A 268 -11.61 8.42 -15.63
N LEU A 269 -11.17 7.48 -16.47
CA LEU A 269 -9.98 7.63 -17.32
C LEU A 269 -10.15 8.82 -18.27
N ILE A 270 -11.26 8.90 -18.99
CA ILE A 270 -11.54 10.01 -19.92
C ILE A 270 -11.48 11.34 -19.17
N LYS A 271 -12.15 11.45 -18.03
CA LYS A 271 -12.15 12.66 -17.21
C LYS A 271 -10.73 13.06 -16.76
N LYS A 272 -9.91 12.11 -16.33
CA LYS A 272 -8.51 12.38 -15.94
C LYS A 272 -7.66 12.82 -17.13
N VAL A 273 -7.87 12.25 -18.31
CA VAL A 273 -7.17 12.64 -19.54
C VAL A 273 -7.59 14.05 -19.99
N GLU A 274 -8.88 14.39 -19.92
CA GLU A 274 -9.40 15.72 -20.23
C GLU A 274 -8.81 16.82 -19.35
N GLN A 275 -8.54 16.50 -18.09
CA GLN A 275 -8.02 17.44 -17.10
C GLN A 275 -6.48 17.47 -17.04
N ALA A 276 -5.81 16.60 -17.80
CA ALA A 276 -4.35 16.47 -17.77
C ALA A 276 -3.67 17.63 -18.52
N GLU A 277 -2.57 18.12 -17.95
CA GLU A 277 -1.64 19.01 -18.65
C GLU A 277 -0.93 18.25 -19.79
N GLU A 278 -0.38 18.97 -20.76
CA GLU A 278 0.21 18.41 -21.99
C GLU A 278 1.20 17.25 -21.75
N ASN A 279 2.08 17.38 -20.75
CA ASN A 279 3.03 16.32 -20.41
C ASN A 279 2.33 15.05 -19.89
N ALA A 280 1.35 15.19 -18.99
CA ALA A 280 0.61 14.07 -18.44
C ALA A 280 -0.33 13.44 -19.49
N LEU A 281 -0.95 14.28 -20.32
CA LEU A 281 -1.77 13.86 -21.47
C LEU A 281 -0.97 12.94 -22.39
N ASN A 282 0.26 13.33 -22.74
CA ASN A 282 1.14 12.53 -23.58
C ASN A 282 1.48 11.18 -22.94
N ILE A 283 1.76 11.16 -21.63
CA ILE A 283 2.00 9.92 -20.88
C ILE A 283 0.78 9.00 -20.91
N TYR A 284 -0.43 9.51 -20.66
CA TYR A 284 -1.66 8.69 -20.77
C TYR A 284 -1.78 8.03 -22.13
N TRP A 285 -1.59 8.80 -23.21
CA TRP A 285 -1.67 8.30 -24.58
C TRP A 285 -0.50 7.39 -24.99
N GLN A 286 0.60 7.37 -24.24
CA GLN A 286 1.74 6.49 -24.46
C GLN A 286 1.67 5.19 -23.66
N GLU A 287 1.10 5.24 -22.45
CA GLU A 287 1.18 4.14 -21.49
C GLU A 287 -0.16 3.43 -21.26
N VAL A 288 -1.31 4.07 -21.52
CA VAL A 288 -2.62 3.42 -21.34
C VAL A 288 -3.05 2.70 -22.61
N GLN A 289 -2.99 1.36 -22.60
CA GLN A 289 -3.30 0.51 -23.75
C GLN A 289 -4.74 0.69 -24.23
N TYR A 290 -5.68 0.85 -23.30
CA TYR A 290 -7.09 1.04 -23.64
C TYR A 290 -7.30 2.26 -24.56
N LEU A 291 -6.60 3.37 -24.32
CA LEU A 291 -6.70 4.56 -25.17
C LEU A 291 -6.17 4.29 -26.58
N GLN A 292 -5.07 3.55 -26.68
CA GLN A 292 -4.42 3.22 -27.95
C GLN A 292 -5.28 2.30 -28.81
N ASP A 293 -5.79 1.23 -28.21
CA ASP A 293 -6.57 0.21 -28.92
C ASP A 293 -7.94 0.72 -29.38
N ASN A 294 -8.48 1.70 -28.66
CA ASN A 294 -9.83 2.21 -28.91
C ASN A 294 -9.84 3.56 -29.60
N LEU A 295 -8.72 4.13 -30.05
CA LEU A 295 -8.75 5.38 -30.81
C LEU A 295 -9.08 5.11 -32.28
N ALA A 296 -10.18 5.70 -32.76
CA ALA A 296 -10.58 5.64 -34.17
C ALA A 296 -11.13 6.98 -34.64
N TYR A 297 -11.18 7.18 -35.96
CA TYR A 297 -11.62 8.44 -36.57
C TYR A 297 -12.99 8.87 -36.03
N LYS A 298 -13.03 10.05 -35.39
CA LYS A 298 -14.24 10.69 -34.83
C LYS A 298 -15.04 9.83 -33.85
N ASN A 299 -14.42 8.85 -33.19
CA ASN A 299 -15.10 8.09 -32.14
C ASN A 299 -15.10 8.84 -30.79
N PHE A 300 -15.57 8.18 -29.72
CA PHE A 300 -15.75 8.77 -28.40
C PHE A 300 -14.46 9.22 -27.69
N LEU A 301 -13.28 8.76 -28.12
CA LEU A 301 -11.98 9.22 -27.60
C LEU A 301 -11.37 10.33 -28.46
N TRP A 302 -11.99 10.66 -29.60
CA TRP A 302 -11.40 11.59 -30.57
C TRP A 302 -11.19 12.98 -30.00
N HIS A 303 -12.12 13.51 -29.19
CA HIS A 303 -11.99 14.87 -28.69
C HIS A 303 -10.83 15.04 -27.71
N ILE A 304 -10.45 13.97 -26.99
CA ILE A 304 -9.38 13.98 -25.98
C ILE A 304 -8.02 13.53 -26.50
N ALA A 305 -7.95 13.04 -27.75
CA ALA A 305 -6.70 12.62 -28.35
C ALA A 305 -5.84 13.82 -28.80
N PRO A 306 -4.52 13.81 -28.56
CA PRO A 306 -3.63 14.85 -29.06
C PRO A 306 -3.52 14.75 -30.59
N ALA A 307 -3.18 15.87 -31.24
CA ALA A 307 -3.05 15.96 -32.69
C ALA A 307 -2.10 14.88 -33.26
N GLU A 308 -1.03 14.59 -32.53
CA GLU A 308 0.00 13.62 -32.90
C GLU A 308 -0.54 12.19 -33.06
N ARG A 309 -1.60 11.83 -32.32
CA ARG A 309 -2.30 10.55 -32.44
C ARG A 309 -3.39 10.59 -33.51
N LYS A 310 -4.03 11.74 -33.71
CA LYS A 310 -5.06 11.96 -34.74
C LYS A 310 -4.50 11.92 -36.16
N ILE A 311 -3.31 12.52 -36.38
CA ILE A 311 -2.72 12.71 -37.71
C ILE A 311 -2.57 11.39 -38.50
N PRO A 312 -1.95 10.32 -37.95
CA PRO A 312 -1.85 9.05 -38.66
C PRO A 312 -3.21 8.46 -39.04
N ILE A 313 -4.20 8.54 -38.14
CA ILE A 313 -5.55 8.00 -38.36
C ILE A 313 -6.29 8.78 -39.44
N ILE A 314 -6.16 10.11 -39.48
CA ILE A 314 -6.72 10.92 -40.57
C ILE A 314 -6.07 10.49 -41.89
N ALA A 315 -4.75 10.33 -41.91
CA ALA A 315 -4.03 9.95 -43.12
C ALA A 315 -4.39 8.56 -43.63
N GLU A 316 -4.68 7.61 -42.74
CA GLU A 316 -5.15 6.26 -43.07
C GLU A 316 -6.63 6.22 -43.49
N TYR A 317 -7.48 7.01 -42.84
CA TYR A 317 -8.91 7.08 -43.15
C TYR A 317 -9.18 7.79 -44.49
N THR A 318 -8.41 8.81 -44.83
CA THR A 318 -8.67 9.67 -46.01
C THR A 318 -8.69 8.91 -47.34
N PRO A 319 -7.81 7.93 -47.62
CA PRO A 319 -7.89 7.06 -48.80
C PRO A 319 -9.14 6.18 -48.90
N SER A 320 -9.77 5.86 -47.77
CA SER A 320 -10.90 4.92 -47.70
C SER A 320 -12.25 5.55 -48.10
N ILE A 321 -12.28 6.88 -48.25
CA ILE A 321 -13.49 7.65 -48.56
C ILE A 321 -13.46 8.23 -49.98
N ALA A 322 -14.63 8.65 -50.47
CA ALA A 322 -14.77 9.24 -51.80
C ALA A 322 -13.94 10.55 -51.93
N LYS A 323 -13.36 10.79 -53.11
CA LYS A 323 -12.40 11.88 -53.35
C LYS A 323 -12.94 13.28 -53.04
N ASP A 324 -14.22 13.50 -53.34
CA ASP A 324 -14.95 14.74 -53.07
C ASP A 324 -15.18 14.99 -51.56
N VAL A 325 -15.25 13.91 -50.78
CA VAL A 325 -15.37 13.97 -49.31
C VAL A 325 -13.99 14.09 -48.65
N ALA A 326 -12.97 13.45 -49.22
CA ALA A 326 -11.60 13.44 -48.71
C ALA A 326 -11.01 14.85 -48.55
N GLU A 327 -11.18 15.72 -49.55
CA GLU A 327 -10.72 17.12 -49.45
C GLU A 327 -11.35 17.85 -48.27
N LYS A 328 -12.67 17.71 -48.10
CA LYS A 328 -13.41 18.37 -47.02
C LYS A 328 -12.94 17.89 -45.64
N VAL A 329 -12.73 16.59 -45.48
CA VAL A 329 -12.24 15.98 -44.23
C VAL A 329 -10.86 16.53 -43.85
N VAL A 330 -9.93 16.58 -44.80
CA VAL A 330 -8.57 17.09 -44.54
C VAL A 330 -8.61 18.57 -44.20
N LEU A 331 -9.34 19.39 -44.97
CA LEU A 331 -9.45 20.83 -44.71
C LEU A 331 -10.08 21.13 -43.34
N GLU A 332 -11.07 20.34 -42.92
CA GLU A 332 -11.68 20.47 -41.58
C GLU A 332 -10.61 20.37 -40.48
N HIS A 333 -9.67 19.43 -40.60
CA HIS A 333 -8.66 19.17 -39.57
C HIS A 333 -7.48 20.15 -39.68
N LEU A 334 -7.06 20.51 -40.89
CA LEU A 334 -6.04 21.54 -41.09
C LEU A 334 -6.42 22.87 -40.43
N ASN A 335 -7.71 23.24 -40.48
CA ASN A 335 -8.20 24.48 -39.85
C ASN A 335 -8.20 24.45 -38.32
N GLN A 336 -8.12 23.26 -37.70
CA GLN A 336 -8.07 23.08 -36.25
C GLN A 336 -6.63 22.97 -35.73
N PHE A 337 -5.71 22.58 -36.60
CA PHE A 337 -4.31 22.35 -36.27
C PHE A 337 -3.47 23.62 -36.35
N ASN A 338 -2.46 23.72 -35.49
CA ASN A 338 -1.44 24.75 -35.59
C ASN A 338 -0.52 24.49 -36.81
N GLN A 339 0.35 25.43 -37.15
CA GLN A 339 1.18 25.32 -38.35
C GLN A 339 2.07 24.07 -38.38
N GLN A 340 2.65 23.66 -37.24
CA GLN A 340 3.53 22.48 -37.18
C GLN A 340 2.73 21.19 -37.38
N GLU A 341 1.55 21.11 -36.78
CA GLU A 341 0.62 19.98 -36.93
C GLU A 341 0.05 19.89 -38.35
N GLN A 342 -0.28 21.03 -38.96
CA GLN A 342 -0.68 21.10 -40.37
C GLN A 342 0.42 20.54 -41.26
N ASP A 343 1.67 20.99 -41.07
CA ASP A 343 2.81 20.51 -41.85
C ASP A 343 3.01 18.99 -41.65
N LYS A 344 2.87 18.47 -40.42
CA LYS A 344 2.91 17.02 -40.12
C LYS A 344 1.79 16.26 -40.85
N LEU A 345 0.55 16.72 -40.80
CA LEU A 345 -0.60 16.09 -41.46
C LEU A 345 -0.41 16.02 -42.99
N ILE A 346 0.03 17.12 -43.60
CA ILE A 346 0.30 17.17 -45.04
C ILE A 346 1.41 16.17 -45.42
N ASN A 347 2.48 16.10 -44.65
CA ASN A 347 3.56 15.15 -44.90
C ASN A 347 3.10 13.68 -44.80
N GLU A 348 2.25 13.34 -43.83
CA GLU A 348 1.68 11.99 -43.73
C GLU A 348 0.71 11.69 -44.87
N LEU A 349 -0.12 12.65 -45.29
CA LEU A 349 -0.99 12.49 -46.45
C LEU A 349 -0.21 12.35 -47.76
N ILE A 350 0.94 12.99 -47.91
CA ILE A 350 1.82 12.79 -49.06
C ILE A 350 2.29 11.33 -49.13
N ARG A 351 2.64 10.74 -47.98
CA ARG A 351 3.14 9.36 -47.89
C ARG A 351 2.03 8.34 -48.14
N ASN A 352 0.90 8.52 -47.48
CA ASN A 352 -0.16 7.50 -47.41
C ASN A 352 -1.28 7.71 -48.44
N ALA A 353 -1.49 8.96 -48.88
CA ALA A 353 -2.64 9.36 -49.70
C ALA A 353 -2.31 10.42 -50.78
N PRO A 354 -1.21 10.29 -51.57
CA PRO A 354 -0.72 11.37 -52.43
C PRO A 354 -1.76 11.88 -53.44
N LYS A 355 -2.63 10.99 -53.93
CA LYS A 355 -3.70 11.32 -54.89
C LYS A 355 -4.71 12.34 -54.32
N VAL A 356 -4.91 12.38 -53.01
CA VAL A 356 -5.86 13.31 -52.35
C VAL A 356 -5.29 14.72 -52.37
N ILE A 357 -4.03 14.89 -51.96
CA ILE A 357 -3.33 16.18 -52.03
C ILE A 357 -3.29 16.69 -53.47
N LEU A 358 -3.00 15.80 -54.42
CA LEU A 358 -2.80 16.16 -55.83
C LEU A 358 -4.10 16.47 -56.57
N ALA A 359 -5.25 16.02 -56.08
CA ALA A 359 -6.54 16.34 -56.67
C ALA A 359 -7.06 17.73 -56.26
N SER A 360 -6.73 18.24 -55.08
CA SER A 360 -7.24 19.51 -54.55
C SER A 360 -6.26 20.67 -54.71
N SER A 361 -6.67 21.75 -55.37
CA SER A 361 -5.86 22.99 -55.43
C SER A 361 -5.69 23.65 -54.07
N LYS A 362 -6.65 23.50 -53.17
CA LYS A 362 -6.59 24.00 -51.78
C LYS A 362 -5.58 23.21 -50.95
N LEU A 363 -5.62 21.89 -51.00
CA LEU A 363 -4.63 21.08 -50.26
C LEU A 363 -3.20 21.30 -50.78
N ARG A 364 -3.04 21.53 -52.09
CA ARG A 364 -1.73 21.89 -52.67
C ARG A 364 -1.19 23.22 -52.14
N SER A 365 -2.01 24.18 -51.71
CA SER A 365 -1.48 25.43 -51.15
C SER A 365 -0.82 25.26 -49.78
N TYR A 366 -1.07 24.14 -49.09
CA TYR A 366 -0.38 23.78 -47.84
C TYR A 366 0.96 23.09 -48.09
N LEU A 367 1.29 22.74 -49.34
CA LEU A 367 2.62 22.25 -49.68
C LEU A 367 3.61 23.40 -49.55
N LYS A 368 4.37 23.42 -48.46
CA LYS A 368 5.60 24.20 -48.42
C LYS A 368 6.61 23.52 -49.33
N PHE A 369 7.09 24.23 -50.34
CA PHE A 369 8.30 23.83 -51.08
C PHE A 369 9.52 23.99 -50.16
N THR A 370 9.63 23.16 -49.13
CA THR A 370 10.83 23.08 -48.31
C THR A 370 11.86 22.27 -49.08
N VAL A 371 12.90 22.95 -49.55
CA VAL A 371 14.07 22.45 -50.30
C VAL A 371 14.95 21.49 -49.44
N GLN A 372 14.40 20.84 -48.41
CA GLN A 372 15.13 19.96 -47.48
C GLN A 372 14.41 18.63 -47.19
N LEU A 373 13.57 18.12 -48.10
CA LEU A 373 13.21 16.70 -48.13
C LEU A 373 14.08 15.98 -49.16
N THR A 374 15.24 15.50 -48.72
CA THR A 374 16.27 14.86 -49.55
C THR A 374 15.93 13.45 -50.05
N GLU A 375 14.66 13.04 -50.18
CA GLU A 375 14.37 11.68 -50.69
C GLU A 375 13.24 11.54 -51.72
N TYR A 376 12.41 12.57 -51.94
CA TYR A 376 11.32 12.48 -52.93
C TYR A 376 11.14 13.81 -53.66
N TYR A 377 11.25 13.80 -54.99
CA TYR A 377 10.78 14.91 -55.82
C TYR A 377 9.59 14.45 -56.66
N PHE A 378 8.56 15.29 -56.73
CA PHE A 378 7.41 15.06 -57.59
C PHE A 378 7.79 15.45 -59.02
N LYS A 379 7.91 14.46 -59.92
CA LYS A 379 8.02 14.74 -61.35
C LYS A 379 6.64 14.65 -61.98
N PHE A 380 6.06 15.81 -62.28
CA PHE A 380 4.83 15.89 -63.06
C PHE A 380 5.18 15.70 -64.54
N GLN A 381 4.73 14.60 -65.15
CA GLN A 381 4.87 14.38 -66.59
C GLN A 381 3.49 14.50 -67.23
N ARG A 382 3.36 15.46 -68.14
CA ARG A 382 2.12 15.68 -68.89
C ARG A 382 2.11 14.69 -70.05
N THR A 383 1.21 13.72 -70.03
CA THR A 383 0.86 12.92 -71.21
C THR A 383 -0.55 13.28 -71.64
N ASP A 384 -0.82 13.14 -72.93
CA ASP A 384 -1.88 13.85 -73.66
C ASP A 384 -3.33 13.58 -73.24
N ASN A 385 -3.62 12.90 -72.11
CA ASN A 385 -4.95 12.90 -71.49
C ASN A 385 -5.02 12.44 -70.02
N ASN A 386 -3.92 12.39 -69.24
CA ASN A 386 -3.99 12.13 -67.80
C ASN A 386 -2.74 12.63 -67.05
N TYR A 387 -2.91 13.04 -65.78
CA TYR A 387 -1.79 13.29 -64.87
C TYR A 387 -1.33 11.98 -64.26
N ASP A 388 -0.30 11.35 -64.83
CA ASP A 388 0.42 10.27 -64.16
C ASP A 388 1.55 10.84 -63.29
N ILE A 389 1.67 10.33 -62.07
CA ILE A 389 2.60 10.83 -61.06
C ILE A 389 3.53 9.70 -60.65
N PHE A 390 4.83 9.89 -60.91
CA PHE A 390 5.88 8.98 -60.50
C PHE A 390 6.49 9.45 -59.19
N ILE A 391 6.43 8.61 -58.15
CA ILE A 391 7.19 8.80 -56.90
C ILE A 391 8.50 8.05 -57.08
N ASN A 392 9.58 8.77 -57.39
CA ASN A 392 10.92 8.17 -57.44
C ASN A 392 11.61 8.32 -56.08
N LYS A 393 11.95 7.18 -55.48
CA LYS A 393 12.84 7.09 -54.31
C LYS A 393 14.29 7.15 -54.80
N TYR A 394 15.16 7.91 -54.13
CA TYR A 394 16.60 7.86 -54.41
C TYR A 394 17.12 6.42 -54.23
N GLN A 395 17.63 5.80 -55.30
CA GLN A 395 18.65 4.74 -55.19
C GLN A 395 20.01 5.44 -55.26
N LYS A 396 20.73 5.49 -54.13
CA LYS A 396 22.13 5.90 -54.13
C LYS A 396 22.93 4.84 -54.90
N CYS A 397 23.54 5.23 -56.02
CA CYS A 397 24.69 4.53 -56.59
C CYS A 397 25.97 4.94 -55.85
#